data_AF-A0A952QE07-F1
#
_entry.id   AF-A0A952QE07-F1
#
_cell.length_a   1.000
_cell.length_b   1.000
_cell.length_c   1.000
_cell.angle_alpha   90.00
_cell.angle_beta   90.00
_cell.angle_gamma   90.00
#
_symmetry.space_group_name_H-M   'P 1'
#
loop_
_entity.id
_entity.type
_entity.pdbx_description
1 polymer ?
#
loop_
_entity_poly.entity_id
_entity_poly.type
_entity_poly.pdbx_seq_one_letter_code
_entity_poly.pdbx_strand_id
1 'polypeptide(L)'
;MSFTISSLPAFPGRLSPLLRVLGSAASWFLFALSFTLLFHVTFSVMALGGSCASGGPYEIAVECPDSVAVFAPLSIFGGLIAVGINAFFARGFGTPLTTWAWPILFCGLGGAFLAAFFGTGDPVGLILGVMFELMGLIPLVIEFRGSPQRVFLGQRAATGDQYFEGDRARRTMLSPNSPNPEGALPPTLGGWLAVLVITIGFAVLGYWVAGVWFAAVAG
;
A
#
# COMPACT_ATOMS: atom_id res chain seq x y z
N MET A 1 -17.60 -4.00 -31.70
CA MET A 1 -16.72 -5.15 -31.40
C MET A 1 -16.64 -5.27 -29.89
N SER A 2 -17.34 -6.25 -29.31
CA SER A 2 -17.37 -6.48 -27.86
C SER A 2 -16.22 -7.42 -27.53
N PHE A 3 -15.18 -6.90 -26.87
CA PHE A 3 -14.11 -7.75 -26.35
C PHE A 3 -14.65 -8.48 -25.12
N THR A 4 -15.14 -9.70 -25.34
CA THR A 4 -15.41 -10.65 -24.26
C THR A 4 -14.06 -11.08 -23.70
N ILE A 5 -13.65 -10.50 -22.57
CA ILE A 5 -12.54 -11.00 -21.75
C ILE A 5 -12.99 -12.36 -21.21
N SER A 6 -12.76 -13.38 -22.03
CA SER A 6 -12.94 -14.79 -21.70
C SER A 6 -11.95 -15.14 -20.60
N SER A 7 -12.49 -15.38 -19.40
CA SER A 7 -11.93 -16.20 -18.32
C SER A 7 -10.41 -16.31 -18.30
N LEU A 8 -9.76 -15.44 -17.52
CA LEU A 8 -8.48 -15.81 -16.92
C LEU A 8 -8.64 -17.19 -16.25
N PRO A 9 -7.67 -18.09 -16.37
CA PRO A 9 -7.76 -19.42 -15.78
C PRO A 9 -8.10 -19.28 -14.30
N ALA A 10 -9.18 -19.94 -13.87
CA ALA A 10 -9.53 -20.05 -12.47
C ALA A 10 -8.32 -20.65 -11.75
N PHE A 11 -7.58 -19.83 -11.02
CA PHE A 11 -6.39 -20.28 -10.31
C PHE A 11 -6.75 -21.50 -9.44
N PRO A 12 -6.10 -22.65 -9.66
CA PRO A 12 -6.52 -23.90 -9.06
C PRO A 12 -6.25 -23.85 -7.55
N GLY A 13 -7.24 -24.23 -6.75
CA GLY A 13 -7.12 -24.42 -5.30
C GLY A 13 -7.75 -23.31 -4.45
N ARG A 14 -8.64 -23.73 -3.53
CA ARG A 14 -8.95 -22.94 -2.33
C ARG A 14 -7.64 -22.81 -1.55
N LEU A 15 -7.05 -21.61 -1.51
CA LEU A 15 -5.92 -21.37 -0.60
C LEU A 15 -6.37 -21.67 0.83
N SER A 16 -5.48 -22.26 1.63
CA SER A 16 -5.75 -22.52 3.04
C SER A 16 -6.02 -21.19 3.78
N PRO A 17 -6.87 -21.20 4.81
CA PRO A 17 -7.12 -20.00 5.61
C PRO A 17 -5.85 -19.39 6.20
N LEU A 18 -4.93 -20.27 6.62
CA LEU A 18 -3.63 -19.87 7.14
C LEU A 18 -2.81 -19.08 6.11
N LEU A 19 -2.77 -19.50 4.85
CA LEU A 19 -1.99 -18.83 3.82
C LEU A 19 -2.54 -17.43 3.51
N ARG A 20 -3.86 -17.22 3.61
CA ARG A 20 -4.46 -15.89 3.45
C ARG A 20 -4.09 -14.95 4.60
N VAL A 21 -4.13 -15.46 5.82
CA VAL A 21 -3.72 -14.72 7.03
C VAL A 21 -2.25 -14.33 6.94
N LEU A 22 -1.38 -15.31 6.62
CA LEU A 22 0.05 -15.07 6.46
C LEU A 22 0.35 -14.12 5.29
N GLY A 23 -0.36 -14.25 4.16
CA GLY A 23 -0.23 -13.35 3.03
C GLY A 23 -0.61 -11.90 3.39
N SER A 24 -1.69 -11.72 4.15
CA SER A 24 -2.11 -10.40 4.64
C SER A 24 -1.07 -9.81 5.61
N ALA A 25 -0.64 -10.59 6.61
CA ALA A 25 0.38 -10.17 7.57
C ALA A 25 1.71 -9.80 6.90
N ALA A 26 2.24 -10.68 6.05
CA ALA A 26 3.50 -10.48 5.36
C ALA A 26 3.46 -9.27 4.40
N SER A 27 2.35 -9.09 3.68
CA SER A 27 2.19 -7.94 2.79
C SER A 27 2.15 -6.61 3.55
N TRP A 28 1.39 -6.52 4.64
CA TRP A 28 1.35 -5.29 5.46
C TRP A 28 2.69 -4.98 6.11
N PHE A 29 3.39 -5.99 6.63
CA PHE A 29 4.74 -5.82 7.17
C PHE A 29 5.71 -5.31 6.12
N LEU A 30 5.81 -6.00 4.99
CA LEU A 30 6.77 -5.66 3.95
C LEU A 30 6.46 -4.30 3.33
N PHE A 31 5.18 -3.98 3.10
CA PHE A 31 4.79 -2.68 2.57
C PHE A 31 5.11 -1.55 3.54
N ALA A 32 4.77 -1.68 4.82
CA ALA A 32 5.08 -0.66 5.81
C ALA A 32 6.59 -0.47 5.98
N LEU A 33 7.36 -1.55 5.97
CA LEU A 33 8.82 -1.51 5.99
C LEU A 33 9.35 -0.74 4.77
N SER A 34 8.94 -1.15 3.56
CA SER A 34 9.38 -0.53 2.31
C SER A 34 8.97 0.94 2.23
N PHE A 35 7.72 1.27 2.53
CA PHE A 35 7.24 2.64 2.49
C PHE A 35 7.98 3.53 3.51
N THR A 36 8.25 3.03 4.72
CA THR A 36 9.00 3.79 5.73
C THR A 36 10.44 4.03 5.30
N LEU A 37 11.12 3.03 4.71
CA LEU A 37 12.46 3.22 4.13
C LEU A 37 12.45 4.26 3.01
N LEU A 38 11.46 4.21 2.11
CA LEU A 38 11.30 5.19 1.04
C LEU A 38 11.10 6.59 1.61
N PHE A 39 10.28 6.73 2.66
CA PHE A 39 10.02 7.99 3.32
C PHE A 39 11.30 8.59 3.93
N HIS A 40 12.13 7.78 4.60
CA HIS A 40 13.45 8.21 5.09
C HIS A 40 14.40 8.63 3.97
N VAL A 41 14.40 7.91 2.84
CA VAL A 41 15.15 8.30 1.64
C VAL A 41 14.69 9.66 1.14
N THR A 42 13.38 9.91 1.06
CA THR A 42 12.83 11.21 0.63
C THR A 42 13.33 12.36 1.52
N PHE A 43 13.30 12.20 2.85
CA PHE A 43 13.86 13.23 3.75
C PHE A 43 15.36 13.42 3.57
N SER A 44 16.10 12.34 3.34
CA SER A 44 17.55 12.40 3.13
C SER A 44 17.88 13.19 1.85
N VAL A 45 17.16 12.93 0.76
CA VAL A 45 17.36 13.65 -0.52
C VAL A 45 16.91 15.12 -0.41
N MET A 46 15.82 15.40 0.29
CA MET A 46 15.39 16.78 0.53
C MET A 46 16.43 17.56 1.35
N ALA A 47 17.07 16.92 2.34
CA ALA A 47 18.13 17.53 3.13
C ALA A 47 19.38 17.87 2.30
N LEU A 48 19.64 17.14 1.21
CA LEU A 48 20.74 17.39 0.27
C LEU A 48 20.45 18.48 -0.76
N GLY A 49 19.22 19.01 -0.80
CA GLY A 49 18.82 20.02 -1.79
C GLY A 49 18.07 19.47 -3.01
N GLY A 50 17.59 18.23 -2.94
CA GLY A 50 16.55 17.71 -3.84
C GLY A 50 16.99 16.68 -4.87
N SER A 51 18.27 16.64 -5.28
CA SER A 51 18.79 15.59 -6.14
C SER A 51 20.21 15.17 -5.75
N CYS A 52 20.47 13.88 -5.86
CA CYS A 52 21.79 13.29 -5.77
C CYS A 52 21.88 12.16 -6.81
N ALA A 53 23.09 11.80 -7.20
CA ALA A 53 23.34 10.65 -8.08
C ALA A 53 24.56 9.88 -7.58
N SER A 54 24.76 8.66 -8.09
CA SER A 54 25.94 7.84 -7.80
C SER A 54 26.32 7.01 -9.02
N GLY A 55 27.61 6.94 -9.35
CA GLY A 55 28.16 5.91 -10.26
C GLY A 55 27.86 6.07 -11.76
N GLY A 56 27.81 7.30 -12.29
CA GLY A 56 27.60 7.58 -13.72
C GLY A 56 28.82 8.18 -14.44
N PRO A 57 28.84 8.18 -15.79
CA PRO A 57 29.88 8.85 -16.60
C PRO A 57 29.72 10.38 -16.67
N TYR A 58 28.70 10.93 -15.99
CA TYR A 58 28.38 12.36 -15.96
C TYR A 58 28.89 12.97 -14.65
N GLU A 59 29.26 14.25 -14.70
CA GLU A 59 29.65 15.01 -13.51
C GLU A 59 28.51 15.06 -12.49
N ILE A 60 28.74 14.46 -11.33
CA ILE A 60 27.77 14.36 -10.23
C ILE A 60 27.89 15.63 -9.39
N ALA A 61 26.83 16.45 -9.38
CA ALA A 61 26.82 17.67 -8.56
C ALA A 61 26.82 17.38 -7.06
N VAL A 62 26.11 16.32 -6.63
CA VAL A 62 26.04 15.85 -5.24
C VAL A 62 25.97 14.33 -5.21
N GLU A 63 26.93 13.69 -4.55
CA GLU A 63 26.97 12.24 -4.36
C GLU A 63 25.88 11.78 -3.37
N CYS A 64 25.18 10.70 -3.69
CA CYS A 64 24.18 10.13 -2.79
C CYS A 64 24.84 9.39 -1.61
N PRO A 65 24.32 9.55 -0.37
CA PRO A 65 24.69 8.66 0.73
C PRO A 65 24.37 7.20 0.39
N ASP A 66 25.17 6.28 0.91
CA ASP A 66 25.01 4.84 0.68
C ASP A 66 23.61 4.34 1.08
N SER A 67 23.04 4.90 2.15
CA SER A 67 21.68 4.59 2.60
C SER A 67 20.62 4.91 1.53
N VAL A 68 20.77 6.02 0.80
CA VAL A 68 19.87 6.40 -0.30
C VAL A 68 20.04 5.45 -1.49
N ALA A 69 21.29 5.19 -1.89
CA ALA A 69 21.60 4.33 -3.03
C ALA A 69 21.05 2.90 -2.86
N VAL A 70 21.07 2.37 -1.63
CA VAL A 70 20.56 1.03 -1.32
C VAL A 70 19.06 1.02 -1.06
N PHE A 71 18.55 1.92 -0.22
CA PHE A 71 17.16 1.83 0.25
C PHE A 71 16.14 2.35 -0.77
N ALA A 72 16.52 3.26 -1.67
CA ALA A 72 15.61 3.73 -2.72
C ALA A 72 15.12 2.57 -3.63
N PRO A 73 16.00 1.80 -4.31
CA PRO A 73 15.53 0.69 -5.14
C PRO A 73 14.88 -0.41 -4.30
N LEU A 74 15.47 -0.74 -3.13
CA LEU A 74 14.95 -1.81 -2.28
C LEU A 74 13.52 -1.53 -1.81
N SER A 75 13.21 -0.30 -1.44
CA SER A 75 11.86 0.09 -1.01
C SER A 75 10.86 0.07 -2.16
N ILE A 76 11.22 0.52 -3.36
CA ILE A 76 10.32 0.50 -4.52
C ILE A 76 9.95 -0.96 -4.88
N PHE A 77 10.95 -1.82 -5.06
CA PHE A 77 10.69 -3.21 -5.42
C PHE A 77 10.05 -4.00 -4.28
N GLY A 78 10.49 -3.78 -3.03
CA GLY A 78 9.89 -4.39 -1.85
C GLY A 78 8.41 -4.04 -1.69
N GLY A 79 8.04 -2.77 -1.91
CA GLY A 79 6.65 -2.32 -1.88
C GLY A 79 5.79 -2.97 -2.96
N LEU A 80 6.31 -3.07 -4.19
CA LEU A 80 5.61 -3.75 -5.29
C LEU A 80 5.44 -5.26 -5.01
N ILE A 81 6.46 -5.91 -4.48
CA ILE A 81 6.38 -7.32 -4.04
C ILE A 81 5.31 -7.48 -2.96
N ALA A 82 5.25 -6.56 -1.99
CA ALA A 82 4.25 -6.59 -0.93
C ALA A 82 2.81 -6.51 -1.48
N VAL A 83 2.56 -5.62 -2.44
CA VAL A 83 1.26 -5.52 -3.13
C VAL A 83 0.94 -6.82 -3.88
N GLY A 84 1.92 -7.41 -4.56
CA GLY A 84 1.79 -8.71 -5.21
C GLY A 84 1.42 -9.81 -4.23
N ILE A 85 2.11 -9.91 -3.09
CA ILE A 85 1.82 -10.89 -2.03
C ILE A 85 0.37 -10.75 -1.56
N ASN A 86 -0.10 -9.52 -1.34
CA ASN A 86 -1.48 -9.29 -0.94
C ASN A 86 -2.47 -9.77 -2.01
N ALA A 87 -2.25 -9.39 -3.26
CA ALA A 87 -3.12 -9.74 -4.38
C ALA A 87 -3.22 -11.27 -4.58
N PHE A 88 -2.10 -11.99 -4.50
CA PHE A 88 -2.05 -13.43 -4.79
C PHE A 88 -2.43 -14.32 -3.59
N PHE A 89 -1.96 -13.99 -2.39
CA PHE A 89 -2.11 -14.84 -1.20
C PHE A 89 -3.27 -14.41 -0.30
N ALA A 90 -3.47 -13.11 -0.04
CA ALA A 90 -4.56 -12.65 0.82
C ALA A 90 -5.93 -12.77 0.11
N ARG A 91 -5.98 -12.59 -1.22
CA ARG A 91 -7.18 -12.78 -2.07
C ARG A 91 -8.45 -12.11 -1.52
N GLY A 92 -8.30 -10.90 -0.97
CA GLY A 92 -9.40 -10.12 -0.40
C GLY A 92 -9.70 -10.40 1.08
N PHE A 93 -8.85 -11.16 1.78
CA PHE A 93 -8.87 -11.26 3.24
C PHE A 93 -8.09 -10.11 3.89
N GLY A 94 -8.73 -9.48 4.89
CA GLY A 94 -8.17 -8.37 5.64
C GLY A 94 -8.14 -7.07 4.86
N THR A 95 -7.59 -6.02 5.48
CA THR A 95 -7.49 -4.69 4.87
C THR A 95 -6.76 -4.82 3.51
N PRO A 96 -7.41 -4.53 2.38
CA PRO A 96 -6.87 -4.78 1.05
C PRO A 96 -5.72 -3.82 0.76
N LEU A 97 -4.49 -4.32 0.78
CA LEU A 97 -3.32 -3.51 0.52
C LEU A 97 -3.36 -2.93 -0.90
N THR A 98 -3.95 -3.62 -1.86
CA THR A 98 -4.11 -3.12 -3.24
C THR A 98 -4.93 -1.82 -3.30
N THR A 99 -5.89 -1.63 -2.40
CA THR A 99 -6.68 -0.39 -2.30
C THR A 99 -5.93 0.71 -1.56
N TRP A 100 -5.14 0.35 -0.55
CA TRP A 100 -4.44 1.30 0.32
C TRP A 100 -3.04 1.69 -0.14
N ALA A 101 -2.35 0.86 -0.91
CA ALA A 101 -0.96 1.08 -1.30
C ALA A 101 -0.81 2.38 -2.09
N TRP A 102 -1.73 2.64 -3.02
CA TRP A 102 -1.72 3.86 -3.81
C TRP A 102 -1.98 5.11 -2.96
N PRO A 103 -3.08 5.22 -2.19
CA PRO A 103 -3.27 6.35 -1.27
C PRO A 103 -2.12 6.55 -0.28
N ILE A 104 -1.59 5.49 0.34
CA ILE A 104 -0.49 5.62 1.31
C ILE A 104 0.76 6.18 0.63
N LEU A 105 1.11 5.66 -0.54
CA LEU A 105 2.28 6.12 -1.29
C LEU A 105 2.14 7.61 -1.65
N PHE A 106 1.01 7.97 -2.26
CA PHE A 106 0.81 9.30 -2.80
C PHE A 106 0.52 10.35 -1.73
N CYS A 107 -0.33 10.07 -0.75
CA CYS A 107 -0.58 11.02 0.35
C CYS A 107 0.64 11.08 1.28
N GLY A 108 1.36 9.97 1.46
CA GLY A 108 2.59 9.95 2.24
C GLY A 108 3.68 10.84 1.62
N LEU A 109 3.98 10.65 0.34
CA LEU A 109 4.95 11.50 -0.38
C LEU A 109 4.44 12.93 -0.54
N GLY A 110 3.15 13.13 -0.84
CA GLY A 110 2.51 14.44 -0.91
C GLY A 110 2.66 15.23 0.38
N GLY A 111 2.37 14.60 1.52
CA GLY A 111 2.60 15.16 2.85
C GLY A 111 4.06 15.57 3.10
N ALA A 112 5.04 14.80 2.63
CA ALA A 112 6.46 15.18 2.74
C ALA A 112 6.79 16.45 1.94
N PHE A 113 6.31 16.57 0.69
CA PHE A 113 6.49 17.77 -0.12
C PHE A 113 5.77 18.99 0.44
N LEU A 114 4.55 18.82 0.98
CA LEU A 114 3.84 19.89 1.67
C LEU A 114 4.59 20.33 2.93
N ALA A 115 5.10 19.40 3.72
CA ALA A 115 5.92 19.71 4.88
C ALA A 115 7.18 20.50 4.49
N ALA A 116 7.84 20.13 3.39
CA ALA A 116 8.96 20.89 2.85
C ALA A 116 8.56 22.32 2.47
N PHE A 117 7.44 22.51 1.76
CA PHE A 117 6.92 23.84 1.44
C PHE A 117 6.65 24.70 2.69
N PHE A 118 5.97 24.14 3.70
CA PHE A 118 5.71 24.87 4.94
C PHE A 118 6.98 25.17 5.73
N GLY A 119 8.04 24.37 5.57
CA GLY A 119 9.33 24.59 6.21
C GLY A 119 10.25 25.59 5.49
N THR A 120 10.25 25.62 4.16
CA THR A 120 11.23 26.37 3.35
C THR A 120 10.62 27.47 2.49
N GLY A 121 9.31 27.44 2.24
CA GLY A 121 8.62 28.31 1.30
C GLY A 121 8.80 27.91 -0.17
N ASP A 122 9.35 26.73 -0.47
CA ASP A 122 9.58 26.27 -1.84
C ASP A 122 8.26 25.98 -2.60
N PRO A 123 7.89 26.78 -3.61
CA PRO A 123 6.64 26.60 -4.34
C PRO A 123 6.57 25.26 -5.11
N VAL A 124 7.71 24.64 -5.43
CA VAL A 124 7.72 23.33 -6.08
C VAL A 124 7.15 22.26 -5.15
N GLY A 125 7.51 22.30 -3.86
CA GLY A 125 6.94 21.42 -2.83
C GLY A 125 5.42 21.55 -2.71
N LEU A 126 4.88 22.76 -2.82
CA LEU A 126 3.43 22.97 -2.80
C LEU A 126 2.74 22.31 -4.01
N ILE A 127 3.27 22.52 -5.21
CA ILE A 127 2.69 21.98 -6.45
C ILE A 127 2.72 20.46 -6.43
N LEU A 128 3.88 19.86 -6.12
CA LEU A 128 4.04 18.41 -6.07
C LEU A 128 3.22 17.79 -4.94
N GLY A 129 3.20 18.44 -3.77
CA GLY A 129 2.41 18.02 -2.62
C GLY A 129 0.92 17.94 -2.93
N VAL A 130 0.33 19.03 -3.43
CA VAL A 130 -1.10 19.05 -3.80
C VAL A 130 -1.40 18.05 -4.91
N MET A 131 -0.55 17.95 -5.93
CA MET A 131 -0.73 16.98 -7.02
C MET A 131 -0.78 15.54 -6.50
N PHE A 132 0.16 15.15 -5.64
CA PHE A 132 0.19 13.80 -5.09
C PHE A 132 -0.98 13.53 -4.13
N GLU A 133 -1.38 14.49 -3.29
CA GLU A 133 -2.57 14.34 -2.45
C GLU A 133 -3.84 14.10 -3.29
N LEU A 134 -4.02 14.84 -4.38
CA LEU A 134 -5.14 14.63 -5.30
C LEU A 134 -5.09 13.23 -5.94
N MET A 135 -3.90 12.81 -6.40
CA MET A 135 -3.71 11.48 -6.99
C MET A 135 -3.95 10.34 -5.98
N GLY A 136 -3.68 10.54 -4.70
CA GLY A 136 -3.92 9.56 -3.65
C GLY A 136 -5.38 9.51 -3.18
N LEU A 137 -5.99 10.68 -2.95
CA LEU A 137 -7.31 10.80 -2.34
C LEU A 137 -8.46 10.56 -3.33
N ILE A 138 -8.34 10.96 -4.60
CA ILE A 138 -9.44 10.80 -5.57
C ILE A 138 -9.83 9.32 -5.76
N PRO A 139 -8.88 8.39 -6.04
CA PRO A 139 -9.23 6.97 -6.15
C PRO A 139 -9.79 6.41 -4.85
N LEU A 140 -9.27 6.83 -3.69
CA LEU A 140 -9.74 6.40 -2.39
C LEU A 140 -11.20 6.78 -2.16
N VAL A 141 -11.59 8.02 -2.47
CA VAL A 141 -12.98 8.50 -2.35
C VAL A 141 -13.91 7.70 -3.27
N ILE A 142 -13.47 7.37 -4.49
CA ILE A 142 -14.26 6.57 -5.44
C ILE A 142 -14.49 5.15 -4.89
N GLU A 143 -13.46 4.49 -4.37
CA GLU A 143 -13.57 3.15 -3.78
C GLU A 143 -14.40 3.15 -2.48
N PHE A 144 -14.25 4.18 -1.64
CA PHE A 144 -15.02 4.35 -0.40
C PHE A 144 -16.53 4.46 -0.66
N ARG A 145 -16.92 5.13 -1.75
CA ARG A 145 -18.32 5.21 -2.20
C ARG A 145 -18.90 3.86 -2.63
N GLY A 146 -18.07 2.89 -2.96
CA GLY A 146 -18.50 1.54 -3.35
C GLY A 146 -18.91 0.68 -2.16
N SER A 147 -18.04 0.60 -1.14
CA SER A 147 -18.31 -0.10 0.12
C SER A 147 -17.23 0.27 1.14
N PRO A 148 -17.54 0.99 2.24
CA PRO A 148 -16.55 1.30 3.28
C PRO A 148 -16.05 0.03 3.97
N GLN A 149 -16.91 -0.99 4.10
CA GLN A 149 -16.55 -2.28 4.65
C GLN A 149 -15.44 -2.93 3.83
N ARG A 150 -15.54 -2.90 2.49
CA ARG A 150 -14.53 -3.48 1.59
C ARG A 150 -13.16 -2.82 1.77
N VAL A 151 -13.15 -1.50 1.98
CA VAL A 151 -11.91 -0.73 2.15
C VAL A 151 -11.18 -1.11 3.45
N PHE A 152 -11.89 -1.47 4.52
CA PHE A 152 -11.25 -1.80 5.81
C PHE A 152 -11.10 -3.30 6.09
N LEU A 153 -12.10 -4.12 5.75
CA LEU A 153 -12.08 -5.56 6.03
C LEU A 153 -11.62 -6.42 4.88
N GLY A 154 -11.65 -5.87 3.66
CA GLY A 154 -11.65 -6.66 2.46
C GLY A 154 -13.03 -7.30 2.21
N GLN A 155 -13.04 -8.31 1.36
CA GLN A 155 -14.27 -8.91 0.84
C GLN A 155 -14.52 -10.31 1.37
N ARG A 156 -13.52 -10.96 1.94
CA ARG A 156 -13.59 -12.38 2.26
C ARG A 156 -13.09 -12.67 3.66
N ALA A 157 -13.73 -13.64 4.29
CA ALA A 157 -13.23 -14.29 5.48
C ALA A 157 -11.96 -15.11 5.19
N ALA A 158 -11.24 -15.46 6.24
CA ALA A 158 -10.07 -16.35 6.14
C ALA A 158 -10.46 -17.70 5.50
N THR A 159 -11.69 -18.17 5.71
CA THR A 159 -12.20 -19.44 5.16
C THR A 159 -12.33 -19.44 3.65
N GLY A 160 -12.54 -18.30 3.00
CA GLY A 160 -12.99 -18.29 1.61
C GLY A 160 -14.17 -17.40 1.36
N ASP A 161 -15.09 -17.40 2.31
CA ASP A 161 -16.46 -16.95 2.12
C ASP A 161 -16.52 -15.44 1.98
N GLN A 162 -17.36 -14.96 1.06
CA GLN A 162 -17.53 -13.53 0.82
C GLN A 162 -18.42 -12.93 1.91
N TYR A 163 -18.02 -11.75 2.40
CA TYR A 163 -18.84 -11.01 3.35
C TYR A 163 -20.03 -10.35 2.66
N PHE A 164 -21.13 -10.22 3.40
CA PHE A 164 -22.21 -9.31 3.07
C PHE A 164 -21.72 -7.88 3.29
N GLU A 165 -21.72 -7.07 2.24
CA GLU A 165 -21.18 -5.71 2.20
C GLU A 165 -22.28 -4.63 2.33
N GLY A 166 -23.55 -5.04 2.51
CA GLY A 166 -24.70 -4.15 2.64
C GLY A 166 -25.49 -3.97 1.34
N ASP A 167 -26.76 -3.57 1.44
CA ASP A 167 -27.70 -3.49 0.30
C ASP A 167 -27.30 -2.45 -0.76
N ARG A 168 -26.53 -1.43 -0.34
CA ARG A 168 -26.07 -0.34 -1.21
C ARG A 168 -24.69 -0.60 -1.83
N ALA A 169 -24.07 -1.74 -1.53
CA ALA A 169 -22.73 -2.07 -2.03
C ALA A 169 -22.71 -2.15 -3.56
N ARG A 170 -21.68 -1.56 -4.17
CA ARG A 170 -21.51 -1.52 -5.63
C ARG A 170 -20.26 -2.27 -6.07
N ARG A 171 -20.22 -2.67 -7.34
CA ARG A 171 -18.97 -3.10 -7.98
C ARG A 171 -18.02 -1.91 -8.06
N THR A 172 -16.75 -2.15 -7.87
CA THR A 172 -15.70 -1.12 -7.97
C THR A 172 -14.63 -1.55 -8.96
N MET A 173 -13.71 -0.64 -9.29
CA MET A 173 -12.66 -0.95 -10.27
C MET A 173 -11.71 -2.02 -9.74
N LEU A 174 -11.38 -1.96 -8.44
CA LEU A 174 -10.50 -2.92 -7.78
C LEU A 174 -11.20 -4.21 -7.36
N SER A 175 -12.54 -4.26 -7.42
CA SER A 175 -13.29 -5.49 -7.18
C SER A 175 -14.44 -5.67 -8.17
N PRO A 176 -14.19 -6.42 -9.26
CA PRO A 176 -15.18 -6.65 -10.31
C PRO A 176 -16.25 -7.68 -9.93
N ASN A 177 -16.08 -8.41 -8.81
CA ASN A 177 -17.04 -9.42 -8.36
C ASN A 177 -18.37 -8.77 -7.97
N SER A 178 -19.48 -9.51 -8.15
CA SER A 178 -20.78 -9.06 -7.65
C SER A 178 -20.74 -8.87 -6.12
N PRO A 179 -21.21 -7.73 -5.61
CA PRO A 179 -21.48 -7.60 -4.18
C PRO A 179 -22.58 -8.58 -3.77
N ASN A 180 -22.50 -9.09 -2.54
CA ASN A 180 -23.51 -9.95 -1.90
C ASN A 180 -23.97 -11.16 -2.74
N PRO A 181 -23.08 -12.09 -3.11
CA PRO A 181 -23.50 -13.36 -3.71
C PRO A 181 -24.39 -14.17 -2.74
N GLU A 182 -25.16 -15.11 -3.27
CA GLU A 182 -25.94 -16.04 -2.44
C GLU A 182 -25.02 -16.78 -1.46
N GLY A 183 -25.40 -16.80 -0.18
CA GLY A 183 -24.58 -17.37 0.90
C GLY A 183 -23.52 -16.42 1.48
N ALA A 184 -23.53 -15.13 1.15
CA ALA A 184 -22.67 -14.14 1.78
C ALA A 184 -22.88 -14.10 3.31
N LEU A 185 -21.78 -14.10 4.06
CA LEU A 185 -21.81 -14.15 5.52
C LEU A 185 -21.81 -12.74 6.11
N PRO A 186 -22.58 -12.48 7.18
CA PRO A 186 -22.46 -11.21 7.90
C PRO A 186 -21.06 -11.12 8.55
N PRO A 187 -20.41 -9.94 8.52
CA PRO A 187 -19.12 -9.76 9.18
C PRO A 187 -19.31 -9.86 10.71
N THR A 188 -18.45 -10.63 11.38
CA THR A 188 -18.47 -10.77 12.84
C THR A 188 -17.47 -9.81 13.48
N LEU A 189 -17.76 -9.36 14.71
CA LEU A 189 -16.84 -8.48 15.47
C LEU A 189 -15.45 -9.12 15.65
N GLY A 190 -15.40 -10.42 15.92
CA GLY A 190 -14.13 -11.15 16.03
C GLY A 190 -13.33 -11.14 14.73
N GLY A 191 -13.99 -11.23 13.57
CA GLY A 191 -13.36 -11.07 12.27
C GLY A 191 -12.76 -9.67 12.06
N TRP A 192 -13.51 -8.63 12.45
CA TRP A 192 -13.02 -7.24 12.42
C TRP A 192 -11.76 -7.05 13.26
N LEU A 193 -11.81 -7.48 14.51
CA LEU A 193 -10.67 -7.34 15.42
C LEU A 193 -9.45 -8.10 14.93
N ALA A 194 -9.62 -9.34 14.43
CA ALA A 194 -8.52 -10.11 13.89
C ALA A 194 -7.85 -9.40 12.70
N VAL A 195 -8.64 -8.88 11.75
CA VAL A 195 -8.12 -8.13 10.60
C VAL A 195 -7.36 -6.89 11.03
N LEU A 196 -7.93 -6.07 11.91
CA LEU A 196 -7.30 -4.84 12.38
C LEU A 196 -6.01 -5.12 13.15
N VAL A 197 -6.02 -6.12 14.03
CA VAL A 197 -4.82 -6.52 14.80
C VAL A 197 -3.71 -6.99 13.86
N ILE A 198 -4.03 -7.79 12.84
CA ILE A 198 -3.04 -8.23 11.84
C ILE A 198 -2.50 -7.01 11.07
N THR A 199 -3.39 -6.19 10.50
CA THR A 199 -2.97 -5.04 9.69
C THR A 199 -2.14 -4.06 10.50
N ILE A 200 -2.63 -3.59 11.64
CA ILE A 200 -1.94 -2.60 12.48
C ILE A 200 -0.67 -3.21 13.07
N GLY A 201 -0.75 -4.42 13.63
CA GLY A 201 0.38 -5.06 14.29
C GLY A 201 1.57 -5.26 13.34
N PHE A 202 1.32 -5.79 12.14
CA PHE A 202 2.38 -6.00 11.16
C PHE A 202 2.85 -4.71 10.48
N ALA A 203 1.96 -3.72 10.27
CA ALA A 203 2.37 -2.42 9.77
C ALA A 203 3.28 -1.68 10.76
N VAL A 204 2.93 -1.67 12.06
CA VAL A 204 3.74 -1.07 13.13
C VAL A 204 5.08 -1.79 13.26
N LEU A 205 5.09 -3.12 13.18
CA LEU A 205 6.32 -3.91 13.18
C LEU A 205 7.21 -3.55 11.98
N GLY A 206 6.63 -3.44 10.78
CA GLY A 206 7.36 -3.05 9.57
C GLY A 206 7.97 -1.65 9.67
N TYR A 207 7.19 -0.67 10.16
CA TYR A 207 7.65 0.68 10.45
C TYR A 207 8.82 0.69 11.43
N TRP A 208 8.71 -0.03 12.55
CA TRP A 208 9.75 -0.06 13.58
C TRP A 208 11.04 -0.70 13.05
N VAL A 209 10.93 -1.84 12.34
CA VAL A 209 12.10 -2.50 11.73
C VAL A 209 12.76 -1.60 10.70
N ALA A 210 11.99 -0.89 9.87
CA ALA A 210 12.55 0.05 8.90
C ALA A 210 13.31 1.19 9.58
N GLY A 211 12.77 1.78 10.65
CA GLY A 211 13.45 2.85 11.39
C GLY A 211 14.78 2.39 11.99
N VAL A 212 14.79 1.22 12.64
CA VAL A 212 16.02 0.63 13.20
C VAL A 212 17.03 0.31 12.10
N TRP A 213 16.58 -0.28 10.99
CA TRP A 213 17.45 -0.67 9.89
C TRP A 213 18.05 0.56 9.18
N PHE A 214 17.24 1.58 8.91
CA PHE A 214 17.73 2.81 8.30
C PHE A 214 18.76 3.50 9.19
N ALA A 215 18.49 3.63 10.49
CA ALA A 215 19.42 4.23 11.45
C ALA A 215 20.76 3.48 11.54
N ALA A 216 20.74 2.15 11.44
CA ALA A 216 21.96 1.34 11.49
C ALA A 216 22.86 1.48 10.24
N VAL A 217 22.32 1.95 9.11
CA VAL A 217 23.07 2.14 7.86
C VAL A 217 23.38 3.62 7.60
N ALA A 218 22.56 4.53 8.12
CA ALA A 218 22.74 5.96 7.94
C ALA A 218 23.65 6.63 9.00
N GLY A 219 23.93 5.96 10.12
CA GLY A 219 24.87 6.40 11.15
C GLY A 219 26.28 5.90 10.90
#